data_AF-C1E4D8-F1
#
_entry.id   AF-C1E4D8-F1
#
_cell.length_a   1.000
_cell.length_b   1.000
_cell.length_c   1.000
_cell.angle_alpha   90.00
_cell.angle_beta   90.00
_cell.angle_gamma   90.00
#
_symmetry.space_group_name_H-M   'P 1'
#
loop_
_entity.id
_entity.type
_entity.pdbx_description
1 polymer ?
#
loop_
_entity_poly.entity_id
_entity_poly.type
_entity_poly.pdbx_seq_one_letter_code
_entity_poly.pdbx_strand_id
1 'polypeptide(L)'
;MTELGVKANLDPTTWAGAFDCSACGRKRLPAVEFSKNMVLKRRKDESAAIKCLRCTQADEVKEREAAAEKAKARAAEGEGGEVMLHECAKCKESKPASEFSRKQLMQKGPGKQRCSPCLAAEQDEAPQGAAARADALLKAREATAKAEKSGVAASFVASVKETNLEAEMVTGLSAVRIGPGRGRGRGRGSNPNSMLGRGGRGGRGKR
;
A
#
# COMPACT_ATOMS: atom_id res chain seq x y z
N MET A 1 49.15 12.48 0.77
CA MET A 1 48.51 11.19 0.48
C MET A 1 48.65 10.30 1.70
N THR A 2 47.59 10.17 2.48
CA THR A 2 47.31 9.00 3.35
C THR A 2 45.82 9.11 3.65
N GLU A 3 45.02 8.57 2.73
CA GLU A 3 43.60 8.35 2.96
C GLU A 3 43.49 7.39 4.15
N LEU A 4 42.97 7.89 5.27
CA LEU A 4 42.57 7.06 6.40
C LEU A 4 41.30 6.30 5.98
N GLY A 5 41.52 5.25 5.19
CA GLY A 5 40.54 4.32 4.67
C GLY A 5 39.96 3.41 5.75
N VAL A 6 39.31 4.00 6.75
CA VAL A 6 38.34 3.29 7.58
C VAL A 6 36.97 3.75 7.10
N LYS A 7 36.48 3.10 6.04
CA LYS A 7 35.03 3.10 5.77
C LYS A 7 34.38 2.70 7.08
N ALA A 8 33.57 3.59 7.65
CA ALA A 8 32.79 3.38 8.85
C ALA A 8 31.84 2.20 8.62
N ASN A 9 32.37 0.98 8.75
CA ASN A 9 31.60 -0.23 8.85
C ASN A 9 30.73 -0.06 10.09
N LEU A 10 29.43 -0.02 9.81
CA LEU A 10 28.34 0.26 10.75
C LEU A 10 28.13 -0.93 11.68
N ASP A 11 29.14 -1.30 12.47
CA ASP A 11 29.01 -2.37 13.45
C ASP A 11 28.32 -1.82 14.70
N PRO A 12 27.05 -2.19 14.98
CA PRO A 12 26.30 -1.70 16.14
C PRO A 12 26.92 -2.11 17.48
N THR A 13 27.92 -2.98 17.47
CA THR A 13 28.72 -3.43 18.61
C THR A 13 29.87 -2.49 18.96
N THR A 14 30.35 -1.65 18.02
CA THR A 14 31.42 -0.67 18.27
C THR A 14 30.93 0.61 18.96
N TRP A 15 29.62 0.86 18.94
CA TRP A 15 28.98 1.99 19.62
C TRP A 15 28.44 1.57 20.98
N ALA A 16 29.33 1.23 21.90
CA ALA A 16 29.02 1.07 23.32
C ALA A 16 28.66 2.44 23.96
N GLY A 17 27.65 3.11 23.41
CA GLY A 17 27.04 4.31 23.95
C GLY A 17 26.05 3.91 25.03
N ALA A 18 26.16 4.53 26.19
CA ALA A 18 25.25 4.34 27.31
C ALA A 18 23.88 4.95 26.99
N PHE A 19 22.96 4.16 26.44
CA PHE A 19 21.59 4.61 26.18
C PHE A 19 20.69 4.36 27.39
N ASP A 20 19.83 5.31 27.68
CA ASP A 20 18.88 5.22 28.79
C ASP A 20 17.47 5.00 28.24
N CYS A 21 16.81 3.94 28.69
CA CYS A 21 15.43 3.66 28.31
C CYS A 21 14.47 4.56 29.09
N SER A 22 13.65 5.33 28.39
CA SER A 22 12.66 6.23 29.00
C SER A 22 11.47 5.51 29.64
N ALA A 23 11.18 4.27 29.24
CA ALA A 23 10.03 3.52 29.74
C ALA A 23 10.34 2.70 31.01
N CYS A 24 11.50 2.03 31.06
CA CYS A 24 11.89 1.21 32.22
C CYS A 24 13.03 1.81 33.06
N GLY A 25 13.56 2.97 32.69
CA GLY A 25 14.61 3.67 33.44
C GLY A 25 15.97 2.99 33.44
N ARG A 26 16.14 1.87 32.71
CA ARG A 26 17.43 1.18 32.59
C ARG A 26 18.43 2.09 31.89
N LYS A 27 19.56 2.30 32.56
CA LYS A 27 20.64 3.16 32.09
C LYS A 27 21.74 2.36 31.42
N ARG A 28 22.54 3.03 30.58
CA ARG A 28 23.76 2.48 29.97
C ARG A 28 23.55 1.19 29.17
N LEU A 29 22.40 1.06 28.53
CA LEU A 29 22.09 -0.09 27.69
C LEU A 29 22.82 0.01 26.34
N PRO A 30 23.26 -1.13 25.77
CA PRO A 30 23.89 -1.15 24.47
C PRO A 30 22.89 -0.84 23.35
N ALA A 31 23.37 -0.35 22.21
CA ALA A 31 22.54 -0.04 21.04
C ALA A 31 21.69 -1.22 20.54
N VAL A 32 22.12 -2.45 20.80
CA VAL A 32 21.43 -3.69 20.41
C VAL A 32 20.07 -3.86 21.11
N GLU A 33 19.91 -3.29 22.31
CA GLU A 33 18.65 -3.34 23.07
C GLU A 33 17.62 -2.31 22.56
N PHE A 34 17.93 -1.57 21.50
CA PHE A 34 17.07 -0.56 20.87
C PHE A 34 16.91 -0.82 19.37
N SER A 35 15.82 -0.33 18.78
CA SER A 35 15.67 -0.43 17.32
C SER A 35 16.63 0.55 16.62
N LYS A 36 17.17 0.12 15.48
CA LYS A 36 18.12 0.93 14.66
C LYS A 36 17.58 2.33 14.37
N ASN A 37 16.29 2.44 14.06
CA ASN A 37 15.63 3.71 13.77
C ASN A 37 15.57 4.64 14.99
N MET A 38 15.39 4.10 16.21
CA MET A 38 15.37 4.91 17.43
C MET A 38 16.76 5.40 17.82
N VAL A 39 17.78 4.56 17.65
CA VAL A 39 19.18 4.97 17.84
C VAL A 39 19.56 6.08 16.84
N LEU A 40 19.15 5.97 15.58
CA LEU A 40 19.37 7.02 14.58
C LEU A 40 18.64 8.33 14.91
N LYS A 41 17.46 8.28 15.54
CA LYS A 41 16.76 9.48 16.01
C LYS A 41 17.48 10.13 17.19
N ARG A 42 17.91 9.34 18.20
CA ARG A 42 18.70 9.83 19.34
C ARG A 42 20.04 10.46 18.91
N ARG A 43 20.60 10.00 17.80
CA ARG A 43 21.79 10.61 17.19
C ARG A 43 21.54 11.96 16.55
N LYS A 44 20.34 12.19 16.02
CA LYS A 44 19.95 13.49 15.46
C LYS A 44 19.57 14.46 16.57
N ASP A 45 18.86 13.93 17.56
CA ASP A 45 18.34 14.68 18.70
C ASP A 45 18.80 14.03 20.00
N GLU A 46 19.81 14.60 20.65
CA GLU A 46 20.38 14.07 21.90
C GLU A 46 19.38 14.08 23.08
N SER A 47 18.26 14.78 22.96
CA SER A 47 17.19 14.82 23.97
C SER A 47 16.06 13.80 23.72
N ALA A 48 16.06 13.11 22.57
CA ALA A 48 14.95 12.22 22.19
C ALA A 48 14.79 11.03 23.14
N ALA A 49 13.66 10.93 23.84
CA ALA A 49 13.37 9.79 24.72
C ALA A 49 13.22 8.49 23.90
N ILE A 50 14.09 7.50 24.13
CA ILE A 50 14.07 6.21 23.42
C ILE A 50 13.63 5.08 24.35
N LYS A 51 12.84 4.15 23.82
CA LYS A 51 12.38 2.94 24.53
C LYS A 51 13.18 1.72 24.08
N CYS A 52 13.55 0.85 25.01
CA CYS A 52 14.19 -0.43 24.67
C CYS A 52 13.19 -1.40 24.05
N LEU A 53 13.71 -2.41 23.33
CA LEU A 53 12.93 -3.40 22.60
C LEU A 53 11.93 -4.16 23.49
N ARG A 54 12.30 -4.42 24.76
CA ARG A 54 11.40 -5.08 25.72
C ARG A 54 10.17 -4.23 26.05
N CYS A 55 10.36 -2.92 26.20
CA CYS A 55 9.26 -2.00 26.46
C CYS A 55 8.37 -1.82 25.23
N THR A 56 8.95 -1.76 24.02
CA THR A 56 8.14 -1.67 22.80
C THR A 56 7.33 -2.95 22.58
N GLN A 57 7.89 -4.12 22.83
CA GLN A 57 7.16 -5.39 22.74
C GLN A 57 6.05 -5.48 23.79
N ALA A 58 6.30 -5.04 25.03
CA ALA A 58 5.27 -5.00 26.07
C ALA A 58 4.11 -4.06 25.71
N ASP A 59 4.40 -2.90 25.12
CA ASP A 59 3.39 -1.95 24.65
C ASP A 59 2.57 -2.56 23.49
N GLU A 60 3.22 -3.25 22.54
CA GLU A 60 2.53 -3.92 21.43
C GLU A 60 1.58 -5.03 21.89
N VAL A 61 1.96 -5.81 22.91
CA VAL A 61 1.08 -6.85 23.49
C VAL A 61 -0.15 -6.21 24.13
N LYS A 62 0.04 -5.15 24.93
CA LYS A 62 -1.07 -4.43 25.57
C LYS A 62 -2.04 -3.83 24.55
N GLU A 63 -1.53 -3.26 23.47
CA GLU A 63 -2.38 -2.71 22.40
C GLU A 63 -3.17 -3.81 21.67
N ARG A 64 -2.57 -5.00 21.47
CA ARG A 64 -3.27 -6.15 20.88
C ARG A 64 -4.36 -6.69 21.80
N GLU A 65 -4.10 -6.79 23.10
CA GLU A 65 -5.10 -7.20 24.09
C GLU A 65 -6.24 -6.18 24.19
N ALA A 66 -5.92 -4.89 24.24
CA ALA A 66 -6.93 -3.83 24.24
C ALA A 66 -7.78 -3.82 22.94
N ALA A 67 -7.17 -4.12 21.79
CA ALA A 67 -7.90 -4.27 20.53
C ALA A 67 -8.80 -5.52 20.53
N ALA A 68 -8.34 -6.64 21.10
CA ALA A 68 -9.12 -7.86 21.24
C ALA A 68 -10.33 -7.64 22.18
N GLU A 69 -10.15 -6.97 23.32
CA GLU A 69 -11.24 -6.64 24.23
C GLU A 69 -12.24 -5.66 23.61
N LYS A 70 -11.78 -4.65 22.86
CA LYS A 70 -12.67 -3.77 22.09
C LYS A 70 -13.44 -4.52 21.00
N ALA A 71 -12.84 -5.54 20.38
CA ALA A 71 -13.53 -6.38 19.41
C ALA A 71 -14.59 -7.27 20.07
N LYS A 72 -14.30 -7.86 21.25
CA LYS A 72 -15.26 -8.63 22.03
C LYS A 72 -16.43 -7.78 22.53
N ALA A 73 -16.16 -6.57 23.05
CA ALA A 73 -17.20 -5.65 23.48
C ALA A 73 -18.15 -5.26 22.33
N ARG A 74 -17.60 -5.00 21.13
CA ARG A 74 -18.41 -4.73 19.93
C ARG A 74 -19.21 -5.94 19.46
N ALA A 75 -18.73 -7.16 19.71
CA ALA A 75 -19.48 -8.37 19.40
C ALA A 75 -20.66 -8.57 20.37
N ALA A 76 -20.46 -8.27 21.66
CA ALA A 76 -21.50 -8.37 22.69
C ALA A 76 -22.62 -7.31 22.53
N GLU A 77 -22.29 -6.12 22.04
CA GLU A 77 -23.29 -5.06 21.77
C GLU A 77 -24.15 -5.33 20.52
N GLY A 78 -23.84 -6.35 19.73
CA GLY A 78 -24.53 -6.69 18.47
C GLY A 78 -25.76 -7.60 18.60
N GLU A 79 -26.03 -8.18 19.77
CA GLU A 79 -27.09 -9.20 19.96
C GLU A 79 -28.48 -8.64 20.32
N GLY A 80 -28.61 -7.33 20.53
CA GLY A 80 -29.88 -6.71 20.96
C GLY A 80 -30.71 -6.04 19.86
N GLY A 81 -30.40 -6.25 18.58
CA GLY A 81 -31.10 -5.61 17.46
C GLY A 81 -32.24 -6.46 16.93
N GLU A 82 -33.46 -5.92 16.99
CA GLU A 82 -34.66 -6.38 16.26
C GLU A 82 -34.28 -7.04 14.92
N VAL A 83 -34.66 -8.31 14.74
CA VAL A 83 -34.29 -9.12 13.56
C VAL A 83 -35.01 -8.58 12.33
N MET A 84 -34.47 -7.50 11.77
CA MET A 84 -34.91 -6.93 10.51
C MET A 84 -34.60 -7.96 9.42
N LEU A 85 -35.65 -8.63 8.95
CA LEU A 85 -35.58 -9.58 7.85
C LEU A 85 -35.53 -8.80 6.53
N HIS A 86 -34.55 -9.13 5.70
CA HIS A 86 -34.34 -8.53 4.39
C HIS A 86 -34.51 -9.58 3.29
N GLU A 87 -35.24 -9.24 2.23
CA GLU A 87 -35.47 -10.13 1.10
C GLU A 87 -34.32 -10.08 0.10
N CYS A 88 -33.81 -11.25 -0.29
CA CYS A 88 -32.79 -11.37 -1.32
C CYS A 88 -33.38 -11.34 -2.73
N ALA A 89 -32.88 -10.46 -3.60
CA ALA A 89 -33.34 -10.30 -4.98
C ALA A 89 -33.18 -11.56 -5.87
N LYS A 90 -32.23 -12.45 -5.54
CA LYS A 90 -31.91 -13.65 -6.33
C LYS A 90 -32.74 -14.88 -5.90
N CYS A 91 -32.63 -15.29 -4.63
CA CYS A 91 -33.38 -16.43 -4.10
C CYS A 91 -34.77 -16.09 -3.54
N LYS A 92 -35.13 -14.80 -3.40
CA LYS A 92 -36.39 -14.32 -2.80
C LYS A 92 -36.67 -14.77 -1.36
N GLU A 93 -35.66 -15.31 -0.67
CA GLU A 93 -35.75 -15.67 0.74
C GLU A 93 -35.53 -14.45 1.62
N SER A 94 -36.29 -14.35 2.71
CA SER A 94 -36.09 -13.38 3.79
C SER A 94 -35.02 -13.89 4.75
N LYS A 95 -33.93 -13.14 4.88
CA LYS A 95 -32.77 -13.50 5.72
C LYS A 95 -32.43 -12.36 6.68
N PRO A 96 -31.78 -12.67 7.82
CA PRO A 96 -31.35 -11.64 8.76
C PRO A 96 -30.25 -10.76 8.16
N ALA A 97 -30.06 -9.56 8.73
CA ALA A 97 -29.03 -8.61 8.32
C ALA A 97 -27.59 -9.17 8.32
N SER A 98 -27.31 -10.22 9.10
CA SER A 98 -26.01 -10.91 9.12
C SER A 98 -25.66 -11.60 7.79
N GLU A 99 -26.66 -12.03 7.03
CA GLU A 99 -26.52 -12.70 5.73
C GLU A 99 -26.36 -11.71 4.56
N PHE A 100 -26.36 -10.41 4.84
CA PHE A 100 -26.17 -9.36 3.84
C PHE A 100 -24.94 -8.52 4.18
N SER A 101 -24.23 -8.07 3.14
CA SER A 101 -23.15 -7.10 3.36
C SER A 101 -23.72 -5.78 3.88
N ARG A 102 -23.11 -5.18 4.91
CA ARG A 102 -23.51 -3.87 5.45
C ARG A 102 -23.64 -2.78 4.38
N LYS A 103 -22.77 -2.81 3.35
CA LYS A 103 -22.87 -1.87 2.21
C LYS A 103 -24.16 -2.07 1.41
N GLN A 104 -24.62 -3.31 1.27
CA GLN A 104 -25.88 -3.60 0.59
C GLN A 104 -27.08 -3.13 1.42
N LEU A 105 -27.07 -3.37 2.73
CA LEU A 105 -28.13 -2.90 3.62
C LEU A 105 -28.25 -1.37 3.64
N MET A 106 -27.12 -0.67 3.64
CA MET A 106 -27.08 0.79 3.75
C MET A 106 -27.26 1.53 2.41
N GLN A 107 -26.80 0.94 1.29
CA GLN A 107 -26.77 1.64 -0.01
C GLN A 107 -27.77 1.09 -1.02
N LYS A 108 -28.20 -0.17 -0.88
CA LYS A 108 -29.19 -0.78 -1.77
C LYS A 108 -30.51 -0.84 -1.01
N GLY A 109 -31.55 -0.22 -1.56
CA GLY A 109 -32.89 -0.29 -0.98
C GLY A 109 -33.43 -1.73 -0.92
N PRO A 110 -34.53 -1.97 -0.16
CA PRO A 110 -35.16 -3.28 -0.06
C PRO A 110 -35.52 -3.83 -1.45
N GLY A 111 -35.32 -5.14 -1.65
CA GLY A 111 -35.57 -5.83 -2.92
C GLY A 111 -34.43 -5.80 -3.96
N LYS A 112 -33.34 -5.04 -3.72
CA LYS A 112 -32.13 -5.03 -4.58
C LYS A 112 -30.90 -5.67 -3.92
N GLN A 113 -31.05 -6.15 -2.69
CA GLN A 113 -30.00 -6.75 -1.88
C GLN A 113 -29.83 -8.22 -2.25
N ARG A 114 -28.62 -8.78 -2.14
CA ARG A 114 -28.35 -10.20 -2.44
C ARG A 114 -27.71 -10.85 -1.22
N CYS A 115 -28.20 -12.01 -0.79
CA CYS A 115 -27.62 -12.69 0.37
C CYS A 115 -26.19 -13.19 0.07
N SER A 116 -25.43 -13.41 1.13
CA SER A 116 -24.04 -13.86 1.08
C SER A 116 -23.81 -15.10 0.20
N PRO A 117 -24.64 -16.17 0.22
CA PRO A 117 -24.44 -17.32 -0.65
C PRO A 117 -24.74 -16.99 -2.13
N CYS A 118 -25.74 -16.14 -2.39
CA CYS A 118 -26.08 -15.71 -3.74
C CYS A 118 -24.97 -14.86 -4.38
N LEU A 119 -24.20 -14.12 -3.57
CA LEU A 119 -23.03 -13.35 -4.00
C LEU A 119 -21.81 -14.24 -4.19
N ALA A 120 -21.56 -15.18 -3.27
CA ALA A 120 -20.46 -16.13 -3.38
C ALA A 120 -20.57 -16.97 -4.66
N ALA A 121 -21.77 -17.50 -4.93
CA ALA A 121 -22.03 -18.24 -6.17
C ALA A 121 -21.78 -17.41 -7.45
N GLU A 122 -21.92 -16.07 -7.42
CA GLU A 122 -21.58 -15.23 -8.58
C GLU A 122 -20.08 -14.94 -8.70
N GLN A 123 -19.35 -15.03 -7.59
CA GLN A 123 -17.89 -14.89 -7.57
C GLN A 123 -17.19 -16.19 -7.97
N ASP A 124 -17.80 -17.34 -7.68
CA ASP A 124 -17.28 -18.66 -8.06
C ASP A 124 -17.58 -19.01 -9.53
N GLU A 125 -18.72 -18.54 -10.06
CA GLU A 125 -19.08 -18.66 -11.50
C GLU A 125 -18.37 -17.63 -12.38
N ALA A 126 -17.73 -16.61 -11.81
CA ALA A 126 -16.73 -15.86 -12.55
C ALA A 126 -15.54 -16.80 -12.75
N PRO A 127 -15.09 -17.07 -14.00
CA PRO A 127 -14.05 -18.04 -14.24
C PRO A 127 -12.88 -17.70 -13.33
N GLN A 128 -12.58 -18.62 -12.41
CA GLN A 128 -11.39 -18.57 -11.58
C GLN A 128 -10.25 -18.17 -12.50
N GLY A 129 -9.70 -16.98 -12.26
CA GLY A 129 -8.94 -16.22 -13.26
C GLY A 129 -7.69 -16.90 -13.80
N ALA A 130 -7.37 -18.14 -13.43
CA ALA A 130 -6.25 -18.90 -13.94
C ALA A 130 -6.31 -19.12 -15.47
N ALA A 131 -7.45 -19.56 -16.02
CA ALA A 131 -7.58 -19.78 -17.47
C ALA A 131 -7.52 -18.46 -18.25
N ALA A 132 -8.26 -17.44 -17.79
CA ALA A 132 -8.24 -16.12 -18.40
C ALA A 132 -6.87 -15.42 -18.30
N ARG A 133 -6.13 -15.64 -17.21
CA ARG A 133 -4.76 -15.13 -17.03
C ARG A 133 -3.74 -15.89 -17.89
N ALA A 134 -3.91 -17.21 -18.05
CA ALA A 134 -3.10 -18.01 -18.96
C ALA A 134 -3.28 -17.55 -20.42
N ASP A 135 -4.53 -17.33 -20.84
CA ASP A 135 -4.84 -16.78 -22.17
C ASP A 135 -4.27 -15.36 -22.36
N ALA A 136 -4.27 -14.54 -21.31
CA ALA A 136 -3.67 -13.20 -21.33
C ALA A 136 -2.14 -13.27 -21.49
N LEU A 137 -1.46 -14.23 -20.85
CA LEU A 137 -0.03 -14.46 -21.02
C LEU A 137 0.32 -14.93 -22.44
N LEU A 138 -0.46 -15.85 -23.00
CA LEU A 138 -0.26 -16.30 -24.39
C LEU A 138 -0.39 -15.14 -25.38
N LYS A 139 -1.40 -14.28 -25.21
CA LYS A 139 -1.56 -13.08 -26.04
C LYS A 139 -0.40 -12.08 -25.86
N ALA A 140 0.15 -11.96 -24.65
CA ALA A 140 1.31 -11.10 -24.40
C ALA A 140 2.57 -11.63 -25.11
N ARG A 141 2.79 -12.95 -25.10
CA ARG A 141 3.87 -13.64 -25.84
C ARG A 141 3.77 -13.47 -27.35
N GLU A 142 2.56 -13.57 -27.89
CA GLU A 142 2.37 -13.29 -29.32
C GLU A 142 2.62 -11.82 -29.65
N ALA A 143 2.28 -10.90 -28.74
CA ALA A 143 2.54 -9.49 -28.92
C ALA A 143 4.04 -9.14 -28.82
N THR A 144 4.81 -9.81 -27.96
CA THR A 144 6.28 -9.65 -27.92
C THR A 144 6.92 -10.14 -29.20
N ALA A 145 6.55 -11.34 -29.68
CA ALA A 145 7.05 -11.88 -30.95
C ALA A 145 6.72 -10.98 -32.17
N LYS A 146 5.56 -10.31 -32.15
CA LYS A 146 5.19 -9.32 -33.19
C LYS A 146 5.97 -8.01 -33.03
N ALA A 147 6.23 -7.57 -31.81
CA ALA A 147 6.92 -6.32 -31.50
C ALA A 147 8.43 -6.38 -31.74
N GLU A 148 9.04 -7.57 -31.67
CA GLU A 148 10.45 -7.78 -32.07
C GLU A 148 10.70 -7.38 -33.53
N LYS A 149 9.69 -7.52 -34.39
CA LYS A 149 9.78 -7.16 -35.81
C LYS A 149 9.59 -5.67 -36.09
N SER A 150 9.06 -4.89 -35.14
CA SER A 150 8.72 -3.47 -35.32
C SER A 150 9.73 -2.49 -34.71
N GLY A 151 10.74 -3.00 -34.00
CA GLY A 151 11.89 -2.23 -33.52
C GLY A 151 12.08 -2.23 -32.00
N VAL A 152 13.25 -1.75 -31.55
CA VAL A 152 13.75 -1.86 -30.17
C VAL A 152 12.80 -1.25 -29.13
N ALA A 153 12.17 -0.11 -29.43
CA ALA A 153 11.24 0.53 -28.51
C ALA A 153 9.94 -0.27 -28.34
N ALA A 154 9.44 -0.88 -29.42
CA ALA A 154 8.23 -1.68 -29.38
C ALA A 154 8.46 -3.02 -28.67
N SER A 155 9.59 -3.69 -28.94
CA SER A 155 9.96 -4.93 -28.26
C SER A 155 10.19 -4.74 -26.76
N PHE A 156 10.78 -3.61 -26.36
CA PHE A 156 10.93 -3.25 -24.94
C PHE A 156 9.58 -3.06 -24.24
N VAL A 157 8.64 -2.30 -24.83
CA VAL A 157 7.33 -2.08 -24.21
C VAL A 157 6.52 -3.38 -24.11
N ALA A 158 6.62 -4.25 -25.12
CA ALA A 158 5.93 -5.53 -25.12
C ALA A 158 6.51 -6.49 -24.06
N SER A 159 7.84 -6.60 -23.96
CA SER A 159 8.50 -7.46 -22.96
C SER A 159 8.24 -7.01 -21.52
N VAL A 160 8.18 -5.70 -21.27
CA VAL A 160 7.77 -5.16 -19.96
C VAL A 160 6.32 -5.55 -19.62
N LYS A 161 5.42 -5.56 -20.60
CA LYS A 161 4.02 -5.99 -20.36
C LYS A 161 3.93 -7.48 -20.07
N GLU A 162 4.67 -8.31 -20.79
CA GLU A 162 4.74 -9.76 -20.56
C GLU A 162 5.26 -10.07 -19.16
N THR A 163 6.42 -9.50 -18.80
CA THR A 163 7.04 -9.71 -17.47
C THR A 163 6.16 -9.22 -16.32
N ASN A 164 5.40 -8.14 -16.50
CA ASN A 164 4.44 -7.69 -15.48
C ASN A 164 3.28 -8.68 -15.28
N LEU A 165 2.76 -9.27 -16.37
CA LEU A 165 1.71 -10.29 -16.26
C LEU A 165 2.23 -11.59 -15.61
N GLU A 166 3.47 -11.97 -15.91
CA GLU A 166 4.13 -13.11 -15.26
C GLU A 166 4.36 -12.83 -13.76
N ALA A 167 4.81 -11.62 -13.42
CA ALA A 167 4.97 -11.22 -12.02
C ALA A 167 3.64 -11.17 -11.27
N GLU A 168 2.56 -10.71 -11.90
CA GLU A 168 1.21 -10.72 -11.34
C GLU A 168 0.72 -12.14 -11.04
N MET A 169 1.03 -13.09 -11.92
CA MET A 169 0.69 -14.50 -11.73
C MET A 169 1.44 -15.14 -10.56
N VAL A 170 2.73 -14.80 -10.41
CA VAL A 170 3.57 -15.37 -9.34
C VAL A 170 3.31 -14.71 -7.99
N THR A 171 3.09 -13.40 -7.97
CA THR A 171 3.06 -12.61 -6.73
C THR A 171 1.65 -12.23 -6.28
N GLY A 172 0.66 -12.29 -7.17
CA GLY A 172 -0.70 -11.79 -6.92
C GLY A 172 -0.80 -10.27 -6.79
N LEU A 173 0.28 -9.53 -7.04
CA LEU A 173 0.33 -8.07 -6.93
C LEU A 173 0.36 -7.43 -8.32
N SER A 174 -0.54 -6.47 -8.55
CA SER A 174 -0.60 -5.76 -9.83
C SER A 174 0.44 -4.66 -9.96
N ALA A 175 1.01 -4.54 -11.16
CA ALA A 175 1.99 -3.51 -11.45
C ALA A 175 1.31 -2.13 -11.45
N VAL A 176 1.62 -1.29 -10.47
CA VAL A 176 1.12 0.08 -10.41
C VAL A 176 2.07 1.01 -11.16
N ARG A 177 1.55 1.73 -12.16
CA ARG A 177 2.29 2.82 -12.79
C ARG A 177 2.46 3.96 -11.79
N ILE A 178 3.64 4.03 -11.17
CA ILE A 178 4.10 5.23 -10.47
C ILE A 178 4.34 6.28 -11.57
N GLY A 179 3.30 7.07 -11.84
CA GLY A 179 3.27 7.93 -13.02
C GLY A 179 4.45 8.90 -13.10
N PRO A 180 4.81 9.37 -14.31
CA PRO A 180 5.54 10.62 -14.42
C PRO A 180 4.61 11.67 -13.80
N GLY A 181 5.07 12.34 -12.75
CA GLY A 181 4.24 13.30 -12.01
C GLY A 181 3.50 14.19 -12.98
N ARG A 182 2.17 14.02 -13.07
CA ARG A 182 1.30 15.10 -13.51
C ARG A 182 1.54 16.19 -12.47
N GLY A 183 2.48 17.08 -12.75
CA GLY A 183 2.51 18.41 -12.18
C GLY A 183 1.15 19.01 -12.48
N ARG A 184 0.19 18.78 -11.58
CA ARG A 184 -0.97 19.63 -11.43
C ARG A 184 -0.34 21.01 -11.29
N GLY A 185 -0.47 21.82 -12.34
CA GLY A 185 -0.06 23.21 -12.35
C GLY A 185 -0.72 23.91 -11.18
N ARG A 186 -0.05 23.88 -10.04
CA ARG A 186 -0.32 24.75 -8.91
C ARG A 186 0.39 26.04 -9.26
N GLY A 187 -0.40 26.99 -9.75
CA GLY A 187 0.00 28.38 -9.87
C GLY A 187 0.88 28.67 -11.07
N ARG A 188 0.26 28.94 -12.23
CA ARG A 188 0.62 30.18 -12.93
C ARG A 188 0.17 31.36 -12.06
N GLY A 189 0.85 31.53 -10.93
CA GLY A 189 0.95 32.80 -10.27
C GLY A 189 1.83 33.64 -11.17
N SER A 190 1.21 34.62 -11.81
CA SER A 190 1.90 35.77 -12.37
C SER A 190 2.90 36.27 -11.33
N ASN A 191 4.18 35.94 -11.50
CA ASN A 191 5.24 36.59 -10.74
C ASN A 191 5.67 37.78 -11.61
N PRO A 192 5.25 39.02 -11.29
CA PRO A 192 5.63 40.20 -12.07
C PRO A 192 7.13 40.51 -12.03
N ASN A 193 7.94 39.71 -11.33
CA ASN A 193 9.38 39.88 -11.19
C ASN A 193 10.26 38.82 -11.90
N SER A 194 9.72 37.95 -12.75
CA SER A 194 10.54 37.01 -13.54
C SER A 194 11.02 37.62 -14.87
N MET A 195 11.94 38.58 -14.76
CA MET A 195 12.54 39.36 -15.85
C MET A 195 13.52 38.56 -16.75
N LEU A 196 13.32 37.26 -16.96
CA LEU A 196 14.27 36.40 -17.70
C LEU A 196 13.63 35.36 -18.65
N GLY A 197 12.38 35.56 -19.07
CA GLY A 197 11.73 34.77 -20.12
C GLY A 197 11.96 35.30 -21.54
N ARG A 198 13.22 35.41 -21.97
CA ARG A 198 13.60 35.66 -23.38
C ARG A 198 13.13 34.48 -24.25
N GLY A 199 12.41 34.75 -25.34
CA GLY A 199 12.36 33.80 -26.46
C GLY A 199 11.10 33.70 -27.31
N GLY A 200 10.36 34.78 -27.55
CA GLY A 200 9.25 34.79 -28.53
C GLY A 200 9.67 35.35 -29.89
N ARG A 201 10.59 34.68 -30.60
CA ARG A 201 11.04 35.08 -31.95
C ARG A 201 10.09 34.49 -33.00
N GLY A 202 8.92 35.10 -33.19
CA GLY A 202 7.98 34.77 -34.28
C GLY A 202 8.17 35.73 -35.45
N GLY A 203 8.93 35.31 -36.45
CA GLY A 203 9.34 36.10 -37.61
C GLY A 203 8.19 36.51 -38.55
N ARG A 204 8.35 37.71 -39.09
CA ARG A 204 7.63 38.28 -40.25
C ARG A 204 7.94 37.55 -41.55
N GLY A 205 6.95 37.55 -42.44
CA GLY A 205 7.10 37.54 -43.91
C GLY A 205 6.70 36.21 -44.54
N LYS A 206 6.06 36.12 -45.71
CA LYS A 206 5.63 37.01 -46.81
C LYS A 206 4.54 36.16 -47.53
N ARG A 207 3.50 36.65 -48.20
CA ARG A 207 3.45 37.53 -49.36
C ARG A 207 1.96 37.70 -49.70
#